data_AF-X6PC25-F1
#
_entry.id   AF-X6PC25-F1
#
_cell.length_a   1.000
_cell.length_b   1.000
_cell.length_c   1.000
_cell.angle_alpha   90.00
_cell.angle_beta   90.00
_cell.angle_gamma   90.00
#
_symmetry.space_group_name_H-M   'P 1'
#
loop_
_entity.id
_entity.type
_entity.pdbx_description
1 polymer ?
#
loop_
_entity_poly.entity_id
_entity_poly.type
_entity_poly.pdbx_seq_one_letter_code
_entity_poly.pdbx_strand_id
1 'polypeptide(L)'
;MNIFDDETLTKINDVICEWIDDKGIQKIANRYKSHLDIGILKSPQLHKKSEIEMNNNISLKMTKFIYEQLCKFTPEKMKGKAIYVILYEYYKKYIIGDKNPASCADFALLLQESRKQEMEEDIAIAQALETYIPLQANNYPHVGGDDNEKNDTFDCHQHVIEFLEEEALEKKKNEQEKK
;
A
#
# COMPACT_ATOMS: atom_id res chain seq x y z
N MET A 1 -34.37 -5.34 -0.03
CA MET A 1 -32.91 -5.19 0.14
C MET A 1 -32.35 -6.59 0.17
N ASN A 2 -31.70 -7.03 -0.92
CA ASN A 2 -31.32 -8.44 -1.10
C ASN A 2 -30.26 -8.83 -0.07
N ILE A 3 -30.52 -9.97 0.58
CA ILE A 3 -29.88 -10.45 1.83
C ILE A 3 -28.54 -11.15 1.54
N PHE A 4 -28.37 -11.58 0.29
CA PHE A 4 -27.12 -11.94 -0.37
C PHE A 4 -27.13 -11.28 -1.75
N ASP A 5 -25.95 -11.07 -2.31
CA ASP A 5 -25.85 -10.80 -3.74
C ASP A 5 -26.39 -12.01 -4.50
N ASP A 6 -27.33 -11.80 -5.43
CA ASP A 6 -28.00 -12.88 -6.16
C ASP A 6 -26.96 -13.75 -6.91
N GLU A 7 -25.83 -13.14 -7.31
CA GLU A 7 -24.69 -13.84 -7.89
C GLU A 7 -24.08 -14.89 -6.94
N THR A 8 -23.97 -14.57 -5.65
CA THR A 8 -23.36 -15.48 -4.66
C THR A 8 -24.27 -16.66 -4.35
N LEU A 9 -25.58 -16.41 -4.21
CA LEU A 9 -26.56 -17.47 -4.04
C LEU A 9 -26.62 -18.38 -5.26
N THR A 10 -26.55 -17.79 -6.46
CA THR A 10 -26.49 -18.55 -7.71
C THR A 10 -25.28 -19.48 -7.72
N LYS A 11 -24.07 -18.97 -7.41
CA LYS A 11 -22.87 -19.81 -7.33
C LYS A 11 -22.97 -20.95 -6.32
N ILE A 12 -23.58 -20.70 -5.14
CA ILE A 12 -23.80 -21.76 -4.14
C ILE A 12 -24.79 -22.79 -4.67
N ASN A 13 -25.91 -22.35 -5.27
CA ASN A 13 -26.91 -23.23 -5.86
C ASN A 13 -26.32 -24.06 -7.01
N ASP A 14 -25.48 -23.48 -7.85
CA ASP A 14 -24.84 -24.17 -8.95
C ASP A 14 -23.95 -25.33 -8.46
N VAL A 15 -23.28 -25.16 -7.32
CA VAL A 15 -22.49 -26.22 -6.68
C VAL A 15 -23.38 -27.28 -6.04
N ILE A 16 -24.47 -26.89 -5.38
CA ILE A 16 -25.38 -27.82 -4.70
C ILE A 16 -26.12 -28.68 -5.72
N CYS A 17 -26.74 -28.03 -6.71
CA CYS A 17 -27.56 -28.61 -7.76
C CYS A 17 -26.74 -29.26 -8.90
N GLU A 18 -25.40 -29.23 -8.82
CA GLU A 18 -24.51 -29.79 -9.84
C GLU A 18 -24.71 -29.18 -11.24
N TRP A 19 -25.07 -27.89 -11.29
CA TRP A 19 -25.11 -27.16 -12.56
C TRP A 19 -23.69 -26.81 -13.03
N ILE A 20 -22.71 -26.83 -12.12
CA ILE A 20 -21.28 -26.88 -12.43
C ILE A 20 -20.82 -28.34 -12.40
N ASP A 21 -19.98 -28.71 -13.36
CA ASP A 21 -19.39 -30.05 -13.44
C ASP A 21 -18.43 -30.34 -12.28
N ASP A 22 -18.19 -31.63 -12.01
CA ASP A 22 -17.31 -32.04 -10.91
C ASP A 22 -15.90 -31.44 -11.01
N LYS A 23 -15.38 -31.24 -12.24
CA LYS A 23 -14.08 -30.61 -12.46
C LYS A 23 -14.10 -29.13 -12.06
N GLY A 24 -15.18 -28.41 -12.39
CA GLY A 24 -15.38 -27.03 -11.95
C GLY A 24 -15.48 -26.92 -10.43
N ILE A 25 -16.26 -27.80 -9.79
CA ILE A 25 -16.37 -27.86 -8.32
C ILE A 25 -15.01 -28.15 -7.69
N GLN A 26 -14.26 -29.12 -8.23
CA GLN A 26 -12.92 -29.46 -7.77
C GLN A 26 -11.97 -28.27 -7.88
N LYS A 27 -11.99 -27.51 -8.98
CA LYS A 27 -11.15 -26.32 -9.15
C LYS A 27 -11.42 -25.26 -8.09
N ILE A 28 -12.69 -25.05 -7.73
CA ILE A 28 -13.07 -24.13 -6.66
C ILE A 28 -12.59 -24.69 -5.32
N ALA A 29 -12.88 -25.96 -5.03
CA ALA A 29 -12.52 -26.64 -3.79
C ALA A 29 -11.01 -26.72 -3.56
N ASN A 30 -10.19 -26.80 -4.61
CA ASN A 30 -8.72 -26.82 -4.51
C ASN A 30 -8.13 -25.52 -3.94
N ARG A 31 -8.89 -24.41 -3.98
CA ARG A 31 -8.50 -23.13 -3.37
C ARG A 31 -8.83 -23.06 -1.87
N TYR A 32 -9.56 -24.06 -1.35
CA TYR A 32 -9.91 -24.13 0.06
C TYR A 32 -8.66 -24.16 0.93
N LYS A 33 -8.65 -23.28 1.91
CA LYS A 33 -7.73 -23.31 3.05
C LYS A 33 -8.57 -23.23 4.31
N SER A 34 -8.19 -23.97 5.35
CA SER A 34 -8.97 -23.95 6.58
C SER A 34 -8.83 -22.59 7.27
N HIS A 35 -9.81 -22.21 8.08
CA HIS A 35 -9.76 -20.97 8.85
C HIS A 35 -8.56 -20.90 9.81
N LEU A 36 -8.05 -22.06 10.26
CA LEU A 36 -6.85 -22.16 11.09
C LEU A 36 -5.59 -21.82 10.28
N ASP A 37 -5.55 -22.23 9.02
CA ASP A 37 -4.40 -21.98 8.14
C ASP A 37 -4.31 -20.50 7.72
N ILE A 38 -5.45 -19.87 7.44
CA ILE A 38 -5.47 -18.48 6.93
C ILE A 38 -5.67 -17.44 8.03
N GLY A 39 -6.24 -17.81 9.17
CA GLY A 39 -6.56 -16.89 10.27
C GLY A 39 -7.55 -15.80 9.86
N ILE A 40 -8.83 -16.13 9.76
CA ILE A 40 -9.86 -15.19 9.28
C ILE A 40 -10.02 -14.03 10.28
N LEU A 41 -9.93 -12.80 9.77
CA LEU A 41 -10.03 -11.60 10.56
C LEU A 41 -11.50 -11.17 10.70
N LYS A 42 -11.87 -10.76 11.91
CA LYS A 42 -13.23 -10.28 12.19
C LYS A 42 -13.44 -8.89 11.58
N SER A 43 -14.52 -8.74 10.82
CA SER A 43 -14.91 -7.46 10.23
C SER A 43 -15.02 -6.34 11.28
N PRO A 44 -14.48 -5.14 11.00
CA PRO A 44 -14.62 -3.97 11.86
C PRO A 44 -16.08 -3.61 12.16
N GLN A 45 -17.00 -3.93 11.24
CA GLN A 45 -18.43 -3.66 11.39
C GLN A 45 -19.07 -4.41 12.57
N LEU A 46 -18.44 -5.50 13.03
CA LEU A 46 -18.84 -6.30 14.18
C LEU A 46 -18.08 -5.94 15.46
N HIS A 47 -17.10 -5.05 15.39
CA HIS A 47 -16.32 -4.64 16.55
C HIS A 47 -17.10 -3.60 17.36
N LYS A 48 -17.15 -3.77 18.69
CA LYS A 48 -17.84 -2.88 19.66
C LYS A 48 -19.38 -2.78 19.57
N LYS A 49 -20.05 -3.58 18.74
CA LYS A 49 -21.52 -3.62 18.71
C LYS A 49 -22.07 -4.64 19.70
N SER A 50 -23.18 -4.29 20.36
CA SER A 50 -23.89 -5.23 21.23
C SER A 50 -24.68 -6.26 20.41
N GLU A 51 -25.04 -7.39 21.02
CA GLU A 51 -25.83 -8.43 20.34
C GLU A 51 -27.23 -7.94 19.94
N ILE A 52 -27.80 -7.00 20.69
CA ILE A 52 -29.08 -6.35 20.39
C ILE A 52 -28.97 -5.46 19.14
N GLU A 53 -27.91 -4.65 19.04
CA GLU A 53 -27.65 -3.81 17.87
C GLU A 53 -27.40 -4.64 16.61
N MET A 54 -26.66 -5.75 16.74
CA MET A 54 -26.47 -6.69 15.63
C MET A 54 -27.79 -7.32 15.21
N ASN A 55 -28.66 -7.66 16.17
CA ASN A 55 -29.93 -8.30 15.87
C ASN A 55 -30.96 -7.36 15.20
N ASN A 56 -30.84 -6.06 15.38
CA ASN A 56 -31.75 -5.09 14.77
C ASN A 56 -31.35 -4.73 13.32
N ASN A 57 -30.16 -5.13 12.87
CA ASN A 57 -29.68 -4.85 11.52
C ASN A 57 -29.41 -6.15 10.76
N ILE A 58 -30.18 -6.38 9.69
CA ILE A 58 -30.09 -7.61 8.87
C ILE A 58 -28.68 -7.80 8.29
N SER A 59 -28.03 -6.74 7.82
CA SER A 59 -26.68 -6.81 7.25
C SER A 59 -25.64 -7.22 8.30
N LEU A 60 -25.75 -6.72 9.54
CA LEU A 60 -24.86 -7.10 10.63
C LEU A 60 -25.08 -8.54 11.10
N LYS A 61 -26.34 -8.96 11.22
CA LYS A 61 -26.72 -10.36 11.45
C LYS A 61 -26.09 -11.28 10.41
N MET A 62 -26.15 -10.88 9.15
CA MET A 62 -25.60 -11.65 8.05
C MET A 62 -24.07 -11.70 8.08
N THR A 63 -23.44 -10.56 8.33
CA THR A 63 -21.99 -10.47 8.50
C THR A 63 -21.50 -11.34 9.64
N LYS A 64 -22.21 -11.35 10.78
CA LYS A 64 -21.95 -12.25 11.92
C LYS A 64 -22.11 -13.71 11.49
N PHE A 65 -23.22 -14.06 10.85
CA PHE A 65 -23.49 -15.42 10.39
C PHE A 65 -22.38 -15.94 9.47
N ILE A 66 -22.01 -15.19 8.44
CA ILE A 66 -20.96 -15.59 7.48
C ILE A 66 -19.62 -15.75 8.17
N TYR A 67 -19.23 -14.78 9.01
CA TYR A 67 -18.00 -14.88 9.79
C TYR A 67 -17.99 -16.14 10.67
N GLU A 68 -19.09 -16.45 11.35
CA GLU A 68 -19.19 -17.65 12.17
C GLU A 68 -19.14 -18.94 11.34
N GLN A 69 -19.81 -18.97 10.17
CA GLN A 69 -19.70 -20.12 9.26
C GLN A 69 -18.26 -20.31 8.83
N LEU A 70 -17.57 -19.24 8.43
CA LEU A 70 -16.18 -19.32 8.01
C LEU A 70 -15.23 -19.82 9.10
N CYS A 71 -15.51 -19.52 10.37
CA CYS A 71 -14.71 -19.98 11.50
C CYS A 71 -15.08 -21.38 12.01
N LYS A 72 -16.34 -21.82 11.88
CA LYS A 72 -16.81 -23.08 12.48
C LYS A 72 -17.00 -24.20 11.46
N PHE A 73 -17.30 -23.86 10.20
CA PHE A 73 -17.57 -24.82 9.15
C PHE A 73 -16.26 -25.46 8.66
N THR A 74 -16.14 -26.77 8.88
CA THR A 74 -14.98 -27.58 8.52
C THR A 74 -15.39 -28.65 7.49
N PRO A 75 -15.60 -28.26 6.23
CA PRO A 75 -16.11 -29.18 5.22
C PRO A 75 -15.08 -30.26 4.84
N GLU A 76 -15.49 -31.53 4.94
CA GLU A 76 -14.71 -32.66 4.44
C GLU A 76 -14.93 -32.91 2.94
N LYS A 77 -16.20 -32.83 2.52
CA LYS A 77 -16.63 -33.11 1.14
C LYS A 77 -16.28 -31.96 0.19
N MET A 78 -16.00 -32.32 -1.07
CA MET A 78 -15.59 -31.39 -2.13
C MET A 78 -16.58 -30.22 -2.32
N LYS A 79 -17.88 -30.49 -2.40
CA LYS A 79 -18.91 -29.45 -2.51
C LYS A 79 -18.90 -28.49 -1.33
N GLY A 80 -18.74 -28.99 -0.12
CA GLY A 80 -18.65 -28.17 1.09
C GLY A 80 -17.44 -27.23 1.04
N LYS A 81 -16.28 -27.73 0.58
CA LYS A 81 -15.08 -26.93 0.38
C LYS A 81 -15.29 -25.85 -0.69
N ALA A 82 -15.98 -26.16 -1.78
CA ALA A 82 -16.32 -25.19 -2.80
C ALA A 82 -17.25 -24.09 -2.28
N ILE A 83 -18.30 -24.45 -1.53
CA ILE A 83 -19.22 -23.50 -0.88
C ILE A 83 -18.46 -22.61 0.10
N TYR A 84 -17.55 -23.18 0.90
CA TYR A 84 -16.71 -22.40 1.81
C TYR A 84 -15.89 -21.34 1.07
N VAL A 85 -15.26 -21.71 -0.05
CA VAL A 85 -14.49 -20.77 -0.87
C VAL A 85 -15.37 -19.65 -1.41
N ILE A 86 -16.59 -19.96 -1.87
CA ILE A 86 -17.55 -18.95 -2.35
C ILE A 86 -17.95 -17.99 -1.22
N LEU A 87 -18.22 -18.51 -0.01
CA LEU A 87 -18.53 -17.69 1.15
C LEU A 87 -17.34 -16.80 1.57
N TYR A 88 -16.12 -17.32 1.47
CA TYR A 88 -14.91 -16.56 1.78
C TYR A 88 -14.66 -15.44 0.76
N GLU A 89 -14.87 -15.70 -0.53
CA GLU A 89 -14.80 -14.68 -1.58
C GLU A 89 -15.85 -13.57 -1.37
N TYR A 90 -17.08 -13.94 -1.02
CA TYR A 90 -18.12 -12.98 -0.66
C TYR A 90 -17.72 -12.14 0.55
N TYR A 91 -17.21 -12.78 1.61
CA TYR A 91 -16.76 -12.10 2.81
C TYR A 91 -15.66 -11.07 2.52
N LYS A 92 -14.66 -11.47 1.75
CA LYS A 92 -13.55 -10.59 1.35
C LYS A 92 -14.06 -9.41 0.53
N LYS A 93 -14.89 -9.66 -0.50
CA LYS A 93 -15.35 -8.63 -1.44
C LYS A 93 -16.36 -7.64 -0.83
N TYR A 94 -17.38 -8.15 -0.15
CA TYR A 94 -18.54 -7.34 0.23
C TYR A 94 -18.58 -6.94 1.71
N ILE A 95 -17.95 -7.71 2.60
CA ILE A 95 -17.96 -7.41 4.04
C ILE A 95 -16.69 -6.66 4.46
N ILE A 96 -15.52 -7.15 4.05
CA ILE A 96 -14.22 -6.55 4.39
C ILE A 96 -13.87 -5.42 3.42
N GLY A 97 -14.12 -5.65 2.13
CA GLY A 97 -13.79 -4.75 1.04
C GLY A 97 -12.34 -4.85 0.58
N ASP A 98 -12.07 -4.41 -0.65
CA ASP A 98 -10.78 -4.63 -1.33
C ASP A 98 -9.56 -4.03 -0.62
N LYS A 99 -9.76 -3.02 0.23
CA LYS A 99 -8.69 -2.28 0.90
C LYS A 99 -8.19 -2.94 2.18
N ASN A 100 -8.99 -3.84 2.78
CA ASN A 100 -8.70 -4.39 4.10
C ASN A 100 -8.35 -5.88 3.98
N PRO A 101 -7.38 -6.37 4.77
CA PRO A 101 -7.08 -7.80 4.81
C PRO A 101 -8.25 -8.56 5.42
N ALA A 102 -8.70 -9.63 4.76
CA ALA A 102 -9.75 -10.50 5.30
C ALA A 102 -9.19 -11.63 6.17
N SER A 103 -7.88 -11.85 6.12
CA SER A 103 -7.17 -12.92 6.82
C SER A 103 -5.76 -12.51 7.23
N CYS A 104 -5.18 -13.23 8.20
CA CYS A 104 -3.78 -13.10 8.58
C CYS A 104 -2.85 -13.37 7.39
N ALA A 105 -3.22 -14.30 6.50
CA ALA A 105 -2.49 -14.56 5.27
C ALA A 105 -2.46 -13.34 4.33
N ASP A 106 -3.59 -12.64 4.16
CA ASP A 106 -3.64 -11.39 3.38
C ASP A 106 -2.77 -10.30 4.03
N PHE A 107 -2.81 -10.20 5.37
CA PHE A 107 -2.01 -9.24 6.11
C PHE A 107 -0.51 -9.51 5.99
N ALA A 108 -0.09 -10.77 6.07
CA ALA A 108 1.31 -11.16 5.90
C ALA A 108 1.83 -10.83 4.49
N LEU A 109 1.02 -11.03 3.45
CA LEU A 109 1.36 -10.63 2.08
C LEU A 109 1.58 -9.12 1.98
N LEU A 110 0.69 -8.33 2.58
CA LEU A 110 0.82 -6.86 2.59
C LEU A 110 2.10 -6.42 3.30
N LEU A 111 2.41 -6.99 4.47
CA LEU A 111 3.67 -6.70 5.17
C LEU A 111 4.91 -7.08 4.36
N GLN A 112 4.86 -8.21 3.64
CA GLN A 112 5.96 -8.65 2.79
C GLN A 112 6.20 -7.69 1.62
N GLU A 113 5.12 -7.18 1.02
CA GLU A 113 5.19 -6.19 -0.07
C GLU A 113 5.71 -4.84 0.45
N SER A 114 5.21 -4.35 1.58
CA SER A 114 5.70 -3.12 2.21
C SER A 114 7.20 -3.20 2.54
N ARG A 115 7.66 -4.33 3.09
CA ARG A 115 9.10 -4.54 3.35
C ARG A 115 9.93 -4.48 2.08
N LYS A 116 9.41 -4.98 0.95
CA LYS A 116 10.12 -4.92 -0.33
C LYS A 116 10.26 -3.47 -0.80
N GLN A 117 9.18 -2.70 -0.70
CA GLN A 117 9.18 -1.29 -1.06
C GLN A 117 10.14 -0.48 -0.19
N GLU A 118 10.13 -0.70 1.13
CA GLU A 118 11.04 -0.04 2.08
C GLU A 118 12.52 -0.26 1.70
N MET A 119 12.89 -1.50 1.34
CA MET A 119 14.26 -1.78 0.87
C MET A 119 14.61 -1.05 -0.44
N GLU A 120 13.66 -0.91 -1.37
CA GLU A 120 13.88 -0.19 -2.63
C GLU A 120 14.07 1.33 -2.37
N GLU A 121 13.30 1.90 -1.44
CA GLU A 121 13.43 3.28 -1.00
C GLU A 121 14.77 3.53 -0.29
N ASP A 122 15.19 2.63 0.61
CA ASP A 122 16.49 2.71 1.30
C ASP A 122 17.66 2.66 0.32
N ILE A 123 17.59 1.80 -0.71
CA ILE A 123 18.60 1.74 -1.77
C ILE A 123 18.67 3.08 -2.51
N ALA A 124 17.53 3.66 -2.86
CA ALA A 124 17.48 4.94 -3.56
C ALA A 124 18.05 6.08 -2.71
N ILE A 125 17.75 6.11 -1.40
CA ILE A 125 18.32 7.09 -0.46
C ILE A 125 19.84 6.91 -0.34
N ALA A 126 20.31 5.67 -0.19
CA ALA A 126 21.75 5.40 -0.11
C ALA A 126 22.50 5.86 -1.36
N GLN A 127 21.95 5.62 -2.56
CA GLN A 127 22.50 6.12 -3.83
C GLN A 127 22.48 7.65 -3.88
N ALA A 128 21.39 8.28 -3.46
CA ALA A 128 21.30 9.74 -3.41
C ALA A 128 22.37 10.34 -2.47
N LEU A 129 22.59 9.72 -1.31
CA LEU A 129 23.62 10.13 -0.35
C LEU A 129 25.05 9.92 -0.86
N GLU A 130 25.31 8.86 -1.64
CA GLU A 130 26.61 8.65 -2.27
C GLU A 130 26.92 9.73 -3.31
N THR A 131 25.91 10.16 -4.07
CA THR A 131 26.04 11.27 -5.02
C THR A 131 25.92 12.65 -4.38
N TYR A 132 25.60 12.72 -3.08
CA TYR A 132 25.46 13.98 -2.37
C TYR A 132 26.85 14.56 -2.14
N ILE A 133 27.17 15.63 -2.87
CA ILE A 133 28.34 16.46 -2.60
C ILE A 133 27.92 17.45 -1.50
N PRO A 134 28.45 17.34 -0.26
CA PRO A 134 28.14 18.30 0.78
C PRO A 134 28.74 19.65 0.35
N LEU A 135 27.88 20.60 0.00
CA LEU A 135 28.32 21.99 -0.10
C LEU A 135 28.70 22.41 1.31
N GLN A 136 29.99 22.65 1.55
CA GLN A 136 30.42 23.35 2.75
C GLN A 136 29.87 24.79 2.67
N ALA A 137 28.62 24.98 3.09
CA ALA A 137 28.10 26.28 3.45
C ALA A 137 28.67 26.66 4.83
N ASN A 138 29.99 26.83 4.88
CA ASN A 138 30.63 27.44 6.03
C ASN A 138 30.73 28.95 5.74
N ASN A 139 30.43 29.78 6.75
CA ASN A 139 30.62 31.24 6.66
C ASN A 139 32.10 31.63 6.83
N TYR A 140 33.01 30.66 6.71
CA TYR A 140 34.42 30.93 6.79
C TYR A 140 34.89 31.30 5.39
N PRO A 141 35.58 32.43 5.22
CA PRO A 141 36.32 32.70 4.00
C PRO A 141 37.16 31.46 3.66
N HIS A 142 37.19 31.04 2.40
CA HIS A 142 38.09 30.00 1.95
C HIS A 142 39.52 30.47 2.22
N VAL A 143 40.13 29.99 3.32
CA VAL A 143 41.54 30.23 3.58
C VAL A 143 42.26 29.22 2.71
N GLY A 144 42.66 29.65 1.51
CA GLY A 144 43.52 28.87 0.64
C GLY A 144 44.68 28.35 1.48
N GLY A 145 44.82 27.03 1.54
CA GLY A 145 45.98 26.40 2.16
C GLY A 145 47.22 27.01 1.52
N ASP A 146 48.17 27.37 2.39
CA ASP A 146 49.43 28.05 2.07
C ASP A 146 50.42 27.13 1.32
N ASP A 147 49.94 26.45 0.26
CA ASP A 147 50.72 25.62 -0.61
C ASP A 147 50.59 26.13 -2.05
N ASN A 148 51.74 26.53 -2.57
CA ASN A 148 52.06 27.15 -3.86
C ASN A 148 51.62 26.37 -5.13
N GLU A 149 50.42 25.81 -5.16
CA GLU A 149 49.86 25.22 -6.38
C GLU A 149 48.70 26.08 -6.88
N LYS A 150 48.83 26.51 -8.14
CA LYS A 150 47.79 27.20 -8.90
C LYS A 150 46.57 26.30 -9.06
N ASN A 151 45.77 26.18 -8.01
CA ASN A 151 44.48 25.54 -8.11
C ASN A 151 43.51 26.58 -8.68
N ASP A 152 43.19 26.42 -9.97
CA ASP A 152 42.08 27.07 -10.69
C ASP A 152 40.73 26.66 -10.06
N THR A 153 40.56 26.96 -8.78
CA THR A 153 39.33 26.66 -8.04
C THR A 153 38.43 27.87 -8.17
N PHE A 154 37.27 27.66 -8.77
CA PHE A 154 36.31 28.72 -9.07
C PHE A 154 35.73 29.28 -7.76
N ASP A 155 36.12 30.50 -7.39
CA ASP A 155 35.58 31.20 -6.23
C ASP A 155 34.25 31.86 -6.60
N CYS A 156 33.15 31.19 -6.21
CA CYS A 156 31.80 31.68 -6.45
C CYS A 156 31.53 33.04 -5.78
N HIS A 157 32.17 33.36 -4.65
CA HIS A 157 31.96 34.63 -3.95
C HIS A 157 32.62 35.77 -4.72
N GLN A 158 33.87 35.57 -5.15
CA GLN A 158 34.58 36.54 -5.98
C GLN A 158 33.84 36.78 -7.31
N HIS A 159 33.36 35.71 -7.96
CA HIS A 159 32.60 35.82 -9.20
C HIS A 159 31.30 36.63 -9.04
N VAL A 160 30.58 36.45 -7.93
CA VAL A 160 29.37 37.24 -7.64
C VAL A 160 29.70 38.72 -7.41
N ILE A 161 30.81 39.03 -6.73
CA ILE A 161 31.26 40.42 -6.54
C ILE A 161 31.59 41.06 -7.89
N GLU A 162 32.40 40.41 -8.71
CA GLU A 162 32.79 40.91 -10.04
C GLU A 162 31.56 41.16 -10.93
N PHE A 163 30.62 40.22 -10.94
CA PHE A 163 29.37 40.36 -11.69
C PHE A 163 28.54 41.59 -11.25
N LEU A 164 28.43 41.82 -9.94
CA LEU A 164 27.69 42.97 -9.40
C LEU A 164 28.40 44.30 -9.68
N GLU A 165 29.73 44.31 -9.66
CA GLU A 165 30.54 45.49 -9.99
C GLU A 165 30.45 45.85 -11.48
N GLU A 166 30.49 44.85 -12.37
CA GLU A 166 30.30 45.02 -13.81
C GLU A 166 28.91 45.59 -14.13
N GLU A 167 27.86 45.04 -13.51
CA GLU A 167 26.48 45.54 -13.68
C GLU A 167 26.34 46.99 -13.21
N ALA A 168 27.02 47.35 -12.11
CA ALA A 168 27.02 48.72 -11.58
C ALA A 168 27.79 49.70 -12.49
N LEU A 169 28.88 49.25 -13.13
CA LEU A 169 29.67 50.05 -14.07
C LEU A 169 28.93 50.25 -15.41
N GLU A 170 28.27 49.22 -15.93
CA GLU A 170 27.44 49.33 -17.14
C GLU A 170 26.24 50.26 -16.95
N LYS A 171 25.56 50.18 -15.79
CA LYS A 171 24.47 51.12 -15.45
C LYS A 171 24.95 52.57 -15.45
N LYS A 172 26.14 52.85 -14.88
CA LYS A 172 26.73 54.21 -14.86
C LYS A 172 27.10 54.72 -16.26
N LYS A 173 27.60 53.86 -17.15
CA LYS A 173 27.90 54.25 -18.55
C LYS A 173 26.62 54.58 -19.32
N ASN A 174 25.59 53.77 -19.19
CA ASN A 174 24.30 53.97 -19.86
C ASN A 174 23.54 55.23 -19.38
N GLU A 175 23.78 55.70 -18.15
CA GLU A 175 23.24 56.96 -17.63
C GLU A 175 24.00 58.20 -18.11
N GLN A 176 25.29 58.07 -18.44
CA GLN A 176 26.11 59.16 -18.97
C GLN A 176 25.87 59.41 -20.48
N GLU A 177 25.52 58.37 -21.25
CA GLU A 177 25.19 58.49 -22.68
C GLU A 177 23.75 58.98 -22.97
N LYS A 178 22.90 59.06 -21.94
CA LYS A 178 21.50 59.56 -22.03
C LYS A 178 21.31 61.02 -21.59
N LYS A 179 22.38 61.76 -21.33
CA LYS A 179 22.37 63.22 -21.09
C LYS A 179 22.95 63.97 -22.28
#